data_AF-A0AA50HVS1-F1
#
_entry.id   AF-A0AA50HVS1-F1
#
_cell.length_a   1.000
_cell.length_b   1.000
_cell.length_c   1.000
_cell.angle_alpha   90.00
_cell.angle_beta   90.00
_cell.angle_gamma   90.00
#
_symmetry.space_group_name_H-M   'P 1'
#
loop_
_entity.id
_entity.type
_entity.pdbx_description
1 polymer ?
#
loop_
_entity_poly.entity_id
_entity_poly.type
_entity_poly.pdbx_seq_one_letter_code
_entity_poly.pdbx_strand_id
1 'polypeptide(L)'
;MEQVDYGIMFSLAFSTNANAVKDKEKLINVLNKLNAQAFVIKFYLDNENDIVFEAVYTGGYDKQSFGNFIDTYLSDYDLVYQNTELVKYIGD
;
A
#
# COMPACT_ATOMS: atom_id res chain seq x y z
N MET A 1 28.79 10.00 15.17
CA MET A 1 28.11 10.16 13.87
C MET A 1 26.64 9.97 14.12
N GLU A 2 25.80 10.93 13.74
CA GLU A 2 24.36 10.67 13.68
C GLU A 2 24.13 9.57 12.63
N GLN A 3 23.42 8.52 13.04
CA GLN A 3 23.01 7.46 12.14
C GLN A 3 21.88 8.00 11.27
N VAL A 4 22.17 8.26 10.00
CA VAL A 4 21.12 8.56 9.02
C VAL A 4 20.48 7.22 8.66
N ASP A 5 19.26 7.01 9.12
CA ASP A 5 18.47 5.86 8.69
C ASP A 5 18.08 6.06 7.23
N TYR A 6 18.65 5.23 6.36
CA TYR A 6 18.30 5.16 4.94
C TYR A 6 17.37 3.96 4.72
N GLY A 7 16.61 4.00 3.62
CA GLY A 7 15.68 2.94 3.27
C GLY A 7 15.34 2.94 1.78
N ILE A 8 14.69 1.87 1.35
CA ILE A 8 14.16 1.69 0.00
C ILE A 8 12.65 1.74 0.12
N MET A 9 12.04 2.68 -0.60
CA MET A 9 10.59 2.82 -0.67
C MET A 9 10.06 2.14 -1.92
N PHE A 10 9.02 1.34 -1.74
CA PHE A 10 8.19 0.77 -2.79
C PHE A 10 6.88 1.56 -2.77
N SER A 11 6.55 2.20 -3.89
CA SER A 11 5.34 3.00 -4.02
C SER A 11 4.63 2.62 -5.33
N LEU A 12 3.34 2.33 -5.22
CA LEU A 12 2.43 2.20 -6.36
C LEU A 12 1.24 3.12 -6.14
N ALA A 13 0.78 3.74 -7.20
CA ALA A 13 -0.41 4.58 -7.20
C ALA A 13 -1.36 4.14 -8.31
N PHE A 14 -2.65 4.17 -8.02
CA PHE A 14 -3.73 3.90 -8.95
C PHE A 14 -4.66 5.09 -8.97
N SER A 15 -4.90 5.63 -10.16
CA SER A 15 -5.92 6.66 -10.31
C SER A 15 -7.28 6.11 -9.93
N THR A 16 -8.12 6.95 -9.33
CA THR A 16 -9.47 6.54 -8.94
C THR A 16 -10.54 6.91 -9.98
N ASN A 17 -11.60 6.12 -10.03
CA ASN A 17 -12.74 6.37 -10.91
C ASN A 17 -13.86 7.19 -10.20
N ALA A 18 -14.94 7.47 -10.93
CA ALA A 18 -16.08 8.24 -10.40
C ALA A 18 -16.77 7.60 -9.17
N ASN A 19 -16.69 6.27 -8.99
CA ASN A 19 -17.25 5.62 -7.81
C ASN A 19 -16.46 5.99 -6.55
N ALA A 20 -15.15 6.22 -6.65
CA ALA A 20 -14.32 6.59 -5.51
C ALA A 20 -14.71 7.96 -4.95
N VAL A 21 -15.08 8.91 -5.83
CA VAL A 21 -15.58 10.22 -5.43
C VAL A 21 -16.94 10.10 -4.76
N LYS A 22 -17.85 9.32 -5.36
CA LYS A 22 -19.22 9.15 -4.87
C LYS A 22 -19.29 8.41 -3.53
N ASP A 23 -18.45 7.39 -3.35
CA ASP A 23 -18.44 6.49 -2.20
C ASP A 23 -17.15 6.63 -1.37
N LYS A 24 -16.58 7.84 -1.29
CA LYS A 24 -15.27 8.09 -0.65
C LYS A 24 -15.13 7.50 0.76
N GLU A 25 -16.15 7.63 1.60
CA GLU A 25 -16.14 7.05 2.95
C GLU A 25 -16.05 5.52 2.93
N LYS A 26 -16.70 4.85 1.98
CA LYS A 26 -16.62 3.40 1.82
C LYS A 26 -15.24 2.98 1.35
N LEU A 27 -14.65 3.72 0.39
CA LEU A 27 -13.29 3.49 -0.05
C LEU A 27 -12.29 3.61 1.10
N ILE A 28 -12.38 4.68 1.90
CA ILE A 28 -11.53 4.85 3.10
C ILE A 28 -11.69 3.66 4.06
N ASN A 29 -12.92 3.18 4.27
CA ASN A 29 -13.16 2.00 5.10
C ASN A 29 -12.57 0.71 4.51
N VAL A 30 -12.55 0.56 3.19
CA VAL A 30 -11.87 -0.56 2.52
C VAL A 30 -10.36 -0.48 2.76
N LEU A 31 -9.74 0.69 2.55
CA LEU A 31 -8.30 0.90 2.79
C LEU A 31 -7.93 0.67 4.26
N ASN A 32 -8.75 1.12 5.21
CA ASN A 32 -8.55 0.86 6.64
C ASN A 32 -8.60 -0.63 6.98
N LYS A 33 -9.49 -1.40 6.35
CA LYS A 33 -9.55 -2.86 6.55
C LYS A 33 -8.32 -3.56 5.99
N LEU A 34 -7.76 -3.08 4.88
CA LEU A 34 -6.50 -3.57 4.33
C LEU A 34 -5.34 -3.24 5.27
N ASN A 35 -5.24 -2.00 5.75
CA ASN A 35 -4.23 -1.59 6.73
C ASN A 35 -4.29 -2.40 8.03
N ALA A 36 -5.48 -2.84 8.46
CA ALA A 36 -5.62 -3.67 9.65
C ALA A 36 -5.10 -5.11 9.48
N GLN A 37 -4.90 -5.55 8.23
CA GLN A 37 -4.45 -6.91 7.89
C GLN A 37 -2.99 -6.94 7.41
N ALA A 38 -2.53 -5.85 6.80
CA ALA A 38 -1.20 -5.75 6.23
C ALA A 38 -0.11 -5.55 7.30
N PHE A 39 1.09 -6.03 6.99
CA PHE A 39 2.24 -5.97 7.87
C PHE A 39 3.20 -4.83 7.52
N VAL A 40 3.43 -4.60 6.21
CA VAL A 40 4.43 -3.65 5.71
C VAL A 40 3.85 -2.62 4.75
N ILE A 41 2.79 -2.94 4.00
CA ILE A 41 2.14 -1.99 3.10
C ILE A 41 1.16 -1.09 3.87
N LYS A 42 1.26 0.21 3.63
CA LYS A 42 0.26 1.22 3.98
C LYS A 42 -0.58 1.57 2.76
N PHE A 43 -1.89 1.61 2.96
CA PHE A 43 -2.89 1.95 1.96
C PHE A 43 -3.55 3.29 2.32
N TYR A 44 -3.54 4.26 1.40
CA TYR A 44 -4.18 5.55 1.63
C TYR A 44 -4.62 6.25 0.35
N LEU A 45 -5.35 7.36 0.49
CA LEU A 45 -5.64 8.27 -0.62
C LEU A 45 -4.69 9.45 -0.55
N ASP A 46 -4.05 9.79 -1.67
CA ASP A 46 -3.24 10.99 -1.74
C ASP A 46 -4.09 12.27 -1.91
N ASN A 47 -3.43 13.40 -2.19
CA ASN A 47 -4.09 14.69 -2.35
C ASN A 47 -4.95 14.77 -3.61
N GLU A 48 -4.69 13.94 -4.61
CA GLU A 48 -5.45 13.85 -5.87
C GLU A 48 -6.60 12.81 -5.77
N ASN A 49 -6.69 12.12 -4.62
CA ASN A 49 -7.56 10.97 -4.36
C ASN A 49 -7.15 9.72 -5.13
N ASP A 50 -5.89 9.60 -5.49
CA ASP A 50 -5.35 8.35 -6.01
C ASP A 50 -5.10 7.38 -4.86
N ILE A 51 -5.34 6.09 -5.12
CA ILE A 51 -5.08 5.04 -4.15
C ILE A 51 -3.59 4.73 -4.18
N VAL A 52 -2.92 4.89 -3.05
CA VAL A 52 -1.49 4.70 -2.91
C VAL A 52 -1.16 3.54 -1.98
N PHE A 53 -0.21 2.70 -2.41
CA PHE A 53 0.36 1.59 -1.66
C PHE A 53 1.83 1.91 -1.40
N GLU A 54 2.23 1.98 -0.14
CA GLU A 54 3.61 2.27 0.23
C GLU A 54 4.16 1.29 1.26
N ALA A 55 5.36 0.80 1.00
CA ALA A 55 6.15 0.05 1.97
C ALA A 55 7.59 0.57 1.97
N VAL A 56 8.20 0.60 3.15
CA VAL A 56 9.59 1.06 3.31
C VAL A 56 10.40 -0.05 3.96
N TYR A 57 11.42 -0.54 3.25
CA TYR A 57 12.47 -1.35 3.84
C TYR A 57 13.54 -0.42 4.41
N THR A 58 13.75 -0.44 5.72
CA THR A 58 14.73 0.42 6.39
C THR A 58 16.03 -0.32 6.69
N GLY A 59 17.13 0.43 6.79
CA GLY A 59 18.45 -0.08 7.13
C GLY A 59 19.26 -0.55 5.93
N GLY A 60 20.38 -1.22 6.23
CA GLY A 60 21.27 -1.80 5.22
C GLY A 60 20.61 -2.93 4.45
N TYR A 61 21.00 -3.09 3.18
CA TYR A 61 20.66 -4.30 2.45
C TYR A 61 21.34 -5.51 3.09
N ASP A 62 20.53 -6.39 3.66
CA ASP A 62 20.89 -7.74 4.05
C ASP A 62 20.00 -8.70 3.27
N LYS A 63 20.60 -9.71 2.62
CA LYS A 63 19.87 -10.58 1.68
C LYS A 63 18.71 -11.31 2.35
N GLN A 64 18.89 -11.77 3.59
CA GLN A 64 17.87 -12.51 4.32
C GLN A 64 16.73 -11.57 4.75
N SER A 65 17.08 -10.44 5.36
CA SER A 65 16.12 -9.45 5.85
C SER A 65 15.31 -8.84 4.72
N PHE A 66 15.96 -8.51 3.59
CA PHE A 66 15.30 -8.02 2.39
C PHE A 66 14.41 -9.08 1.75
N GLY A 67 14.85 -10.35 1.69
CA GLY A 67 14.01 -11.45 1.21
C GLY A 67 12.71 -11.59 2.01
N ASN A 68 12.81 -11.61 3.34
CA ASN A 68 11.64 -11.67 4.22
C ASN A 68 10.70 -10.46 4.03
N PHE A 69 11.26 -9.27 3.82
CA PHE A 69 10.49 -8.07 3.52
C PHE A 69 9.71 -8.23 2.21
N ILE A 70 10.35 -8.72 1.14
CA ILE A 70 9.69 -8.93 -0.16
C ILE A 70 8.60 -10.00 -0.06
N ASP A 71 8.84 -11.11 0.64
CA ASP A 71 7.83 -12.15 0.84
C ASP A 71 6.60 -11.59 1.61
N THR A 72 6.85 -10.77 2.63
CA THR A 72 5.78 -10.09 3.39
C THR A 72 5.04 -9.06 2.53
N TYR A 73 5.78 -8.26 1.75
CA TYR A 73 5.22 -7.29 0.82
C TYR A 73 4.31 -7.96 -0.22
N LEU A 74 4.73 -9.09 -0.79
CA LEU A 74 3.91 -9.85 -1.74
C LEU A 74 2.67 -10.43 -1.08
N SER A 75 2.76 -10.93 0.16
CA SER A 75 1.60 -11.38 0.92
C SER A 75 0.60 -10.25 1.21
N ASP A 76 1.07 -9.04 1.52
CA ASP A 76 0.20 -7.87 1.68
C ASP A 76 -0.41 -7.45 0.34
N TYR A 77 0.34 -7.55 -0.76
CA TYR A 77 -0.15 -7.25 -2.10
C TYR A 77 -1.26 -8.20 -2.55
N ASP A 78 -1.20 -9.47 -2.15
CA ASP A 78 -2.29 -10.43 -2.41
C ASP A 78 -3.62 -10.02 -1.76
N LEU A 79 -3.58 -9.30 -0.62
CA LEU A 79 -4.79 -8.73 -0.01
C LEU A 79 -5.48 -7.74 -0.95
N VAL A 80 -4.71 -6.99 -1.74
CA VAL A 80 -5.22 -6.05 -2.75
C VAL A 80 -5.82 -6.83 -3.92
N TYR A 81 -5.07 -7.77 -4.47
CA TYR A 81 -5.47 -8.53 -5.65
C TYR A 81 -6.78 -9.30 -5.42
N GLN A 82 -6.99 -9.80 -4.21
CA GLN A 82 -8.19 -10.55 -3.84
C GLN A 82 -9.36 -9.66 -3.40
N ASN A 83 -9.16 -8.34 -3.23
CA ASN A 83 -10.19 -7.44 -2.73
C ASN A 83 -11.09 -6.90 -3.84
N THR A 84 -12.20 -7.60 -4.06
CA THR A 84 -13.23 -7.22 -5.05
C THR A 84 -13.91 -5.88 -4.76
N GLU A 85 -13.85 -5.39 -3.51
CA GLU A 85 -14.40 -4.07 -3.17
C GLU A 85 -13.49 -2.94 -3.62
N LEU A 86 -12.17 -3.12 -3.51
CA LEU A 86 -11.19 -2.11 -3.92
C LEU A 86 -11.21 -1.90 -5.45
N VAL A 87 -11.34 -2.99 -6.21
CA VAL A 87 -11.36 -2.96 -7.70
C VAL A 87 -12.47 -2.05 -8.24
N LYS A 88 -13.57 -1.85 -7.51
CA LYS A 88 -14.68 -0.96 -7.91
C LYS A 88 -14.27 0.51 -8.03
N TYR A 89 -13.16 0.89 -7.41
CA TYR A 89 -12.71 2.27 -7.26
C TYR A 89 -11.48 2.61 -8.09
N ILE A 90 -10.78 1.61 -8.63
CA ILE A 90 -9.61 1.80 -9.49
C ILE A 90 -10.08 2.28 -10.87
N GLY A 91 -9.41 3.30 -11.40
CA GLY A 91 -9.61 3.81 -12.76
C GLY A 91 -9.01 2.89 -13.82
N ASP A 92 -9.60 2.93 -15.02
CA ASP A 92 -9.05 2.27 -16.22
C ASP A 92 -7.73 2.93 -16.68
#